data_AF-A0A355T055-F1
#
_entry.id   AF-A0A355T055-F1
#
_cell.length_a   1.000
_cell.length_b   1.000
_cell.length_c   1.000
_cell.angle_alpha   90.00
_cell.angle_beta   90.00
_cell.angle_gamma   90.00
#
_symmetry.space_group_name_H-M   'P 1'
#
loop_
_entity.id
_entity.type
_entity.pdbx_description
1 polymer ?
#
loop_
_entity_poly.entity_id
_entity_poly.type
_entity_poly.pdbx_seq_one_letter_code
_entity_poly.pdbx_strand_id
1 'polypeptide(L)'
;MLGALYTPWLLLGALAAEGLLGYPSVFWRTIGHPVSWMGRFLSLGETWMNTHGRRPRRDFVAGMVWLAAGITLLGGMAWGLSMTLSQIAYGWIGELLIMATLIASRSLYAHVRDVYAAL
;
A
#
# COMPACT_ATOMS: atom_id res chain seq x y z
N MET A 1 1.78 -24.34 11.18
CA MET A 1 2.83 -23.73 12.03
C MET A 1 4.15 -23.46 11.32
N LEU A 2 4.51 -24.19 10.25
CA LEU A 2 5.65 -23.80 9.39
C LEU A 2 5.45 -22.39 8.76
N GLY A 3 4.18 -22.00 8.56
CA GLY A 3 3.66 -20.71 8.07
C GLY A 3 4.46 -19.46 8.43
N ALA A 4 4.79 -19.36 9.71
CA ALA A 4 5.33 -18.15 10.33
C ALA A 4 6.84 -18.02 10.16
N LEU A 5 7.56 -19.12 9.87
CA LEU A 5 9.02 -19.10 9.76
C LEU A 5 9.49 -18.54 8.41
N TYR A 6 8.68 -18.65 7.36
CA TYR A 6 9.02 -18.11 6.02
C TYR A 6 8.53 -16.69 5.78
N THR A 7 7.57 -16.20 6.56
CA THR A 7 7.08 -14.81 6.47
C THR A 7 8.18 -13.76 6.62
N PRO A 8 9.10 -13.83 7.61
CA PRO A 8 10.16 -12.83 7.73
C PRO A 8 11.16 -12.89 6.58
N TRP A 9 11.48 -14.08 6.05
CA TRP A 9 12.37 -14.23 4.91
C TRP A 9 11.75 -13.72 3.60
N LEU A 10 10.44 -13.92 3.43
CA LEU A 10 9.67 -13.33 2.32
C LEU A 10 9.67 -11.80 2.38
N LEU A 11 9.46 -11.23 3.57
CA LEU A 11 9.53 -9.77 3.78
C LEU A 11 10.92 -9.22 3.48
N LEU A 12 11.97 -9.87 3.98
CA LEU A 12 13.36 -9.48 3.72
C LEU A 12 13.71 -9.59 2.22
N GLY A 13 13.28 -10.66 1.56
CA GLY A 13 13.46 -10.84 0.12
C GLY A 13 12.73 -9.78 -0.70
N ALA A 14 11.49 -9.45 -0.34
CA ALA A 14 10.71 -8.40 -0.97
C ALA A 14 11.36 -7.02 -0.78
N LEU A 15 11.85 -6.71 0.42
CA LEU A 15 12.59 -5.47 0.72
C LEU A 15 13.87 -5.37 -0.10
N ALA A 16 14.65 -6.45 -0.19
CA ALA A 16 15.88 -6.47 -0.98
C ALA A 16 15.59 -6.32 -2.48
N ALA A 17 14.57 -7.02 -3.00
CA ALA A 17 14.15 -6.92 -4.39
C ALA A 17 13.64 -5.51 -4.72
N GLU A 18 12.84 -4.89 -3.85
CA GLU A 18 12.34 -3.53 -4.03
C GLU A 18 13.48 -2.50 -3.97
N GLY A 19 14.43 -2.66 -3.04
CA GLY A 19 15.59 -1.79 -2.95
C GLY A 19 16.49 -1.83 -4.20
N LEU A 20 16.64 -3.01 -4.81
CA LEU A 20 17.49 -3.22 -5.98
C LEU A 20 16.80 -2.88 -7.30
N LEU A 21 15.57 -3.37 -7.50
CA LEU A 21 14.83 -3.22 -8.76
C LEU A 21 14.00 -1.93 -8.79
N GLY A 22 13.49 -1.50 -7.64
CA GLY A 22 12.45 -0.48 -7.55
C GLY A 22 11.16 -0.89 -8.25
N TYR A 23 10.16 0.00 -8.19
CA TYR A 23 8.93 -0.18 -8.97
C TYR A 23 9.23 0.03 -10.47
N PRO A 24 8.84 -0.90 -11.36
CA PRO A 24 9.18 -0.77 -12.78
C PRO A 24 8.52 0.49 -13.38
N SER A 25 9.31 1.30 -14.08
CA SER A 25 8.87 2.58 -14.64
C SER A 25 7.70 2.46 -15.62
N VAL A 26 7.57 1.29 -16.27
CA VAL A 26 6.44 0.96 -17.16
C VAL A 26 5.12 0.95 -16.38
N PHE A 27 5.07 0.28 -15.23
CA PHE A 27 3.87 0.20 -14.40
C PHE A 27 3.51 1.56 -13.78
N TRP A 28 4.51 2.38 -13.44
CA TRP A 28 4.27 3.75 -12.97
C TRP A 28 3.57 4.59 -14.03
N ARG A 29 3.99 4.49 -15.30
CA ARG A 29 3.41 5.27 -16.40
C ARG A 29 2.01 4.82 -16.80
N THR A 30 1.68 3.53 -16.70
CA THR A 30 0.36 3.03 -17.13
C THR A 30 -0.71 3.11 -16.04
N ILE A 31 -0.40 2.73 -14.80
CA ILE A 31 -1.42 2.60 -13.74
C ILE A 31 -1.08 3.46 -12.51
N GLY A 32 0.17 3.92 -12.38
CA GLY A 32 0.67 4.60 -11.17
C GLY A 32 1.05 3.62 -10.07
N HIS A 33 1.47 4.13 -8.91
CA HIS A 33 1.77 3.28 -7.75
C HIS A 33 0.50 2.89 -7.00
N PRO A 34 0.37 1.65 -6.52
CA PRO A 34 -0.71 1.26 -5.61
C PRO A 34 -0.84 2.22 -4.40
N VAL A 35 0.30 2.68 -3.86
CA VAL A 35 0.35 3.64 -2.75
C VAL A 35 -0.31 4.99 -3.10
N SER A 36 -0.14 5.46 -4.33
CA SER A 36 -0.79 6.71 -4.78
C SER A 36 -2.31 6.58 -4.85
N TRP A 37 -2.83 5.38 -5.10
CA TRP A 37 -4.27 5.13 -5.16
C TRP A 37 -4.89 5.21 -3.77
N MET A 38 -4.19 4.69 -2.75
CA MET A 38 -4.60 4.84 -1.35
C MET A 38 -4.66 6.31 -0.94
N GLY A 39 -3.64 7.10 -1.32
CA GLY A 39 -3.65 8.55 -1.09
C GLY A 39 -4.88 9.23 -1.71
N ARG A 40 -5.18 8.92 -2.98
CA ARG A 40 -6.37 9.44 -3.67
C ARG A 40 -7.68 9.03 -2.98
N PHE A 41 -7.80 7.78 -2.55
CA PHE A 41 -8.97 7.30 -1.81
C PHE A 41 -9.18 8.05 -0.50
N LEU A 42 -8.11 8.32 0.25
CA LEU A 42 -8.18 9.11 1.48
C LEU A 42 -8.57 10.56 1.18
N SER A 43 -7.99 11.19 0.16
CA SER A 43 -8.33 12.56 -0.24
C SER A 43 -9.79 12.71 -0.71
N LEU A 44 -10.37 11.67 -1.30
CA LEU A 44 -11.81 11.66 -1.63
C LEU A 44 -12.66 11.74 -0.36
N GLY A 45 -12.34 10.93 0.66
CA GLY A 45 -13.02 10.97 1.95
C GLY A 45 -12.86 12.32 2.64
N GLU A 46 -11.66 12.90 2.58
CA GLU A 46 -11.41 14.25 3.09
C GLU A 46 -12.31 15.28 2.40
N THR A 47 -12.36 15.29 1.06
CA THR A 47 -13.15 16.27 0.31
C THR A 47 -14.66 16.11 0.54
N TRP A 48 -15.13 14.86 0.64
CA TRP A 48 -16.55 14.55 0.75
C TRP A 48 -17.10 14.70 2.16
N MET A 49 -16.31 14.34 3.17
CA MET A 49 -16.81 14.20 4.55
C MET A 49 -16.38 15.34 5.47
N ASN A 50 -15.29 16.04 5.14
CA ASN A 50 -14.71 17.06 6.02
C ASN A 50 -15.43 18.42 5.87
N THR A 51 -15.88 18.98 6.98
CA THR A 51 -16.46 20.33 7.04
C THR A 51 -15.42 21.45 7.21
N HIS A 52 -14.13 21.16 7.01
CA HIS A 52 -13.04 22.14 7.12
C HIS A 52 -13.03 22.82 8.48
N GLY A 53 -13.24 22.04 9.56
CA GLY A 53 -13.18 22.54 10.93
C GLY A 53 -14.47 23.20 11.45
N ARG A 54 -15.52 23.33 10.63
CA ARG A 54 -16.82 23.84 11.10
C ARG A 54 -17.50 22.88 12.09
N ARG A 55 -17.19 21.57 12.07
CA ARG A 55 -17.72 20.57 13.00
C ARG A 55 -16.66 19.53 13.39
N PRO A 56 -15.71 19.87 14.29
CA PRO A 56 -14.53 19.04 14.57
C PRO A 56 -14.85 17.61 15.01
N ARG A 57 -15.86 17.42 15.88
CA ARG A 57 -16.28 16.07 16.32
C ARG A 57 -16.87 15.24 15.18
N ARG A 58 -17.61 15.85 14.26
CA ARG A 58 -18.19 15.15 13.10
C ARG A 58 -17.08 14.76 12.13
N ASP A 59 -16.16 15.69 11.85
CA ASP A 59 -15.03 15.48 10.94
C ASP A 59 -14.14 14.33 11.44
N PHE A 60 -13.87 14.28 12.75
CA PHE A 60 -13.12 13.18 13.37
C PHE A 60 -13.81 11.82 13.20
N VAL A 61 -15.10 11.72 13.55
CA VAL A 61 -15.86 10.46 13.43
C VAL A 61 -15.97 10.03 11.97
N ALA A 62 -16.22 10.96 11.05
CA ALA A 62 -16.29 10.64 9.63
C ALA A 62 -14.95 10.14 9.09
N GLY A 63 -13.83 10.76 9.51
CA GLY A 63 -12.49 10.29 9.20
C GLY A 63 -12.23 8.86 9.73
N MET A 64 -12.64 8.56 10.97
CA MET A 64 -12.52 7.21 11.53
C MET A 64 -13.34 6.19 10.73
N VAL A 65 -14.58 6.51 10.38
CA VAL A 65 -15.44 5.62 9.59
C VAL A 65 -14.85 5.39 8.20
N TRP A 66 -14.36 6.44 7.54
CA TRP A 66 -13.73 6.33 6.23
C TRP A 66 -12.46 5.47 6.26
N LEU A 67 -11.62 5.68 7.27
CA LEU A 67 -10.42 4.88 7.49
C LEU A 67 -10.78 3.41 7.75
N ALA A 68 -11.74 3.14 8.63
CA ALA A 68 -12.18 1.79 8.96
C ALA A 68 -12.75 1.07 7.73
N ALA A 69 -13.54 1.77 6.91
CA ALA A 69 -14.06 1.24 5.66
C ALA A 69 -12.92 0.91 4.68
N GLY A 70 -11.94 1.80 4.52
CA GLY A 70 -10.77 1.58 3.67
C GLY A 70 -9.93 0.38 4.12
N ILE A 71 -9.62 0.29 5.41
CA ILE A 71 -8.88 -0.85 5.99
C ILE A 71 -9.64 -2.16 5.79
N THR A 72 -10.95 -2.17 6.05
CA THR A 72 -11.77 -3.37 5.93
C THR A 72 -11.86 -3.84 4.48
N LEU A 73 -12.07 -2.91 3.54
CA LEU A 73 -12.17 -3.21 2.12
C LEU A 73 -10.83 -3.72 1.58
N LEU A 74 -9.75 -2.96 1.75
CA LEU A 74 -8.44 -3.30 1.20
C LEU A 74 -7.85 -4.53 1.90
N GLY A 75 -7.98 -4.61 3.22
CA GLY A 75 -7.57 -5.76 4.01
C GLY A 75 -8.33 -7.03 3.63
N GLY A 76 -9.64 -6.93 3.41
CA GLY A 76 -10.47 -8.04 2.91
C GLY A 76 -10.05 -8.52 1.52
N MET A 77 -9.77 -7.58 0.60
CA MET A 77 -9.26 -7.92 -0.74
C MET A 77 -7.88 -8.59 -0.68
N ALA A 78 -6.96 -8.05 0.13
CA ALA A 78 -5.63 -8.61 0.31
C ALA A 78 -5.68 -10.01 0.94
N TRP A 79 -6.52 -10.19 1.96
CA TRP A 79 -6.75 -11.50 2.59
C TRP A 79 -7.29 -12.50 1.56
N GLY A 80 -8.37 -12.13 0.86
CA GLY A 80 -8.97 -13.00 -0.15
C GLY A 80 -7.97 -13.42 -1.23
N LEU A 81 -7.12 -12.50 -1.67
CA LEU A 81 -6.07 -12.77 -2.64
C LEU A 81 -4.98 -13.69 -2.10
N SER A 82 -4.52 -13.47 -0.86
CA SER A 82 -3.54 -14.35 -0.21
C SER A 82 -4.10 -15.77 -0.03
N MET A 83 -5.37 -15.90 0.37
CA MET A 83 -6.03 -17.21 0.48
C MET A 83 -6.13 -17.92 -0.87
N THR A 84 -6.51 -17.25 -1.95
CA THR A 84 -6.60 -17.89 -3.28
C THR A 84 -5.22 -18.28 -3.82
N LEU A 85 -4.21 -17.43 -3.66
CA LEU A 85 -2.84 -17.71 -4.09
C LEU A 85 -2.22 -18.86 -3.27
N SER A 86 -2.55 -19.00 -1.99
CA SER A 86 -2.06 -20.09 -1.14
C SER A 86 -2.46 -21.50 -1.64
N GLN A 87 -3.53 -21.59 -2.45
CA GLN A 87 -4.00 -22.84 -3.03
C GLN A 87 -3.23 -23.25 -4.30
N ILE A 88 -2.40 -22.35 -4.85
CA ILE A 88 -1.66 -22.57 -6.10
C ILE A 88 -0.22 -22.93 -5.74
N ALA A 89 0.33 -24.00 -6.33
CA ALA A 89 1.67 -24.52 -6.03
C ALA A 89 2.81 -23.47 -6.14
N TYR A 90 2.65 -22.47 -7.01
CA TYR A 90 3.59 -21.35 -7.18
C TYR A 90 2.98 -19.98 -6.87
N GLY A 91 1.86 -19.93 -6.15
CA GLY A 91 1.13 -18.68 -5.84
C GLY A 91 1.95 -17.68 -5.00
N TRP A 92 2.92 -18.18 -4.23
CA TRP A 92 3.86 -17.35 -3.47
C TRP A 92 4.68 -16.40 -4.35
N ILE A 93 4.95 -16.74 -5.63
CA ILE A 93 5.65 -15.85 -6.56
C ILE A 93 4.77 -14.63 -6.88
N GLY A 94 3.48 -14.86 -7.14
CA GLY A 94 2.51 -13.79 -7.36
C GLY A 94 2.35 -12.91 -6.13
N GLU A 95 2.27 -13.51 -4.95
CA GLU A 95 2.19 -12.79 -3.68
C GLU A 95 3.45 -11.94 -3.42
N LEU A 96 4.64 -12.47 -3.73
CA LEU A 96 5.91 -11.75 -3.62
C LEU A 96 5.96 -10.55 -4.57
N LEU A 97 5.55 -10.71 -5.83
CA LEU A 97 5.50 -9.61 -6.80
C LEU A 97 4.54 -8.51 -6.34
N ILE A 98 3.36 -8.87 -5.83
CA ILE A 98 2.39 -7.90 -5.31
C ILE A 98 2.95 -7.19 -4.08
N MET A 99 3.51 -7.91 -3.12
CA MET A 99 4.15 -7.33 -1.94
C MET A 99 5.28 -6.37 -2.31
N ALA A 100 6.13 -6.73 -3.28
CA ALA A 100 7.21 -5.87 -3.76
C ALA A 100 6.69 -4.56 -4.40
N THR A 101 5.47 -4.52 -4.93
CA THR A 101 4.85 -3.27 -5.41
C THR A 101 4.22 -2.43 -4.29
N LEU A 102 3.91 -3.04 -3.15
CA LEU A 102 3.31 -2.35 -2.00
C LEU A 102 4.37 -1.70 -1.11
N ILE A 103 5.53 -2.33 -0.97
CA ILE A 103 6.68 -1.74 -0.29
C ILE A 103 7.25 -0.65 -1.21
N ALA A 104 7.34 0.59 -0.71
CA ALA A 104 7.74 1.77 -1.48
C ALA A 104 8.95 2.50 -0.86
N SER A 105 9.88 1.75 -0.27
CA SER A 105 11.05 2.29 0.43
C SER A 105 11.94 3.16 -0.48
N ARG A 106 12.23 2.70 -1.71
CA ARG A 106 13.09 3.44 -2.65
C ARG A 106 12.39 4.68 -3.21
N SER A 107 11.10 4.55 -3.54
CA SER A 107 10.30 5.67 -4.05
C SER A 107 10.15 6.77 -3.01
N LEU A 108 9.95 6.41 -1.74
CA LEU A 108 9.86 7.37 -0.64
C LEU A 108 11.19 8.10 -0.45
N TYR A 109 12.31 7.38 -0.45
CA TYR A 109 13.63 7.98 -0.34
C TYR A 109 13.92 8.96 -1.49
N ALA A 110 13.60 8.59 -2.72
CA ALA A 110 13.76 9.46 -3.88
C ALA A 110 12.95 10.75 -3.73
N HIS A 111 11.67 10.65 -3.35
CA HIS A 111 10.81 11.82 -3.17
C HIS A 111 11.32 12.77 -2.07
N VAL A 112 11.75 12.22 -0.92
CA VAL A 112 12.31 13.01 0.19
C VAL A 112 13.61 13.67 -0.21
N ARG A 113 14.48 12.96 -0.93
CA ARG A 113 15.74 13.50 -1.44
C ARG A 113 15.49 14.64 -2.42
N ASP A 114 14.50 14.52 -3.30
CA ASP A 114 14.18 15.55 -4.28
C ASP A 114 13.65 16.83 -3.60
N VAL A 115 12.88 16.70 -2.51
CA VAL A 115 12.48 17.82 -1.65
C VAL A 115 13.71 18.47 -0.99
N TYR A 116 14.63 17.67 -0.45
CA TYR A 116 15.86 18.17 0.16
C TYR A 116 16.76 18.90 -0.86
N ALA A 117 16.88 18.38 -2.08
CA ALA A 117 17.68 18.99 -3.15
C ALA A 117 17.08 20.28 -3.72
N ALA A 118 15.81 20.56 -3.45
CA ALA A 118 15.12 21.78 -3.86
C ALA A 118 15.19 22.93 -2.84
N LEU A 119 15.79 22.69 -1.66
CA LEU A 119 16.13 23.72 -0.66
C LEU A 119 17.51 24.33 -0.94
#